data_AF-A0A519ZNE5-F1
#
_entry.id   AF-A0A519ZNE5-F1
#
_cell.length_a   1.000
_cell.length_b   1.000
_cell.length_c   1.000
_cell.angle_alpha   90.00
_cell.angle_beta   90.00
_cell.angle_gamma   90.00
#
_symmetry.space_group_name_H-M   'P 1'
#
loop_
_entity.id
_entity.type
_entity.pdbx_description
1 polymer ?
#
loop_
_entity_poly.entity_id
_entity_poly.type
_entity_poly.pdbx_seq_one_letter_code
_entity_poly.pdbx_strand_id
1 'polypeptide(L)' 'MILVKTIDQLRKMLEHYRGNGQKIGFVPTMGALHEGHISLIEQARQSSDFVTASIFVNPTQFNSSEDFKKYP' A
#
# COMPACT_ATOMS: atom_id res chain seq x y z
N MET A 1 1.54 -11.22 7.84
CA MET A 1 1.15 -10.28 6.76
C MET A 1 -0.34 -10.46 6.50
N ILE A 2 -1.12 -9.37 6.47
CA ILE A 2 -2.58 -9.41 6.27
C ILE A 2 -2.86 -8.91 4.84
N LEU A 3 -3.62 -9.67 4.06
CA LEU A 3 -4.07 -9.26 2.73
C LEU A 3 -5.52 -8.77 2.82
N VAL A 4 -5.78 -7.56 2.31
CA VAL A 4 -7.10 -6.94 2.30
C VAL A 4 -7.44 -6.52 0.88
N LYS A 5 -8.67 -6.80 0.42
CA LYS A 5 -9.09 -6.54 -0.97
C LYS A 5 -10.20 -5.49 -1.10
N THR A 6 -10.83 -5.10 0.01
CA THR A 6 -11.91 -4.11 -0.02
C THR A 6 -11.59 -2.92 0.90
N ILE A 7 -12.12 -1.76 0.53
CA ILE A 7 -11.97 -0.53 1.29
C ILE A 7 -12.61 -0.68 2.68
N ASP A 8 -13.77 -1.34 2.78
CA ASP A 8 -14.48 -1.55 4.05
C ASP A 8 -13.67 -2.39 5.03
N GLN A 9 -13.10 -3.51 4.57
CA GLN A 9 -12.23 -4.35 5.41
C GLN A 9 -10.99 -3.57 5.87
N LEU A 10 -10.39 -2.78 4.98
CA LEU A 10 -9.22 -1.97 5.32
C LEU A 10 -9.56 -0.92 6.38
N ARG A 11 -10.68 -0.20 6.22
CA ARG A 11 -11.14 0.80 7.19
C ARG A 11 -11.37 0.20 8.56
N LYS A 12 -12.16 -0.87 8.65
CA LYS A 12 -12.43 -1.59 9.92
C LYS A 12 -11.17 -2.07 10.60
N MET A 13 -10.22 -2.59 9.84
CA MET A 13 -8.93 -3.03 10.38
C MET A 13 -8.12 -1.84 10.93
N LEU A 14 -8.02 -0.74 10.18
CA LEU A 14 -7.22 0.42 10.60
C LEU A 14 -7.86 1.20 11.75
N GLU A 15 -9.19 1.14 11.92
CA GLU A 15 -9.88 1.72 13.09
C GLU A 15 -9.37 1.13 14.41
N HIS A 16 -9.07 -0.16 14.46
CA HIS A 16 -8.47 -0.79 15.65
C HIS A 16 -7.13 -0.15 16.03
N TYR A 17 -6.21 -0.05 15.07
CA TYR A 17 -4.89 0.54 15.30
C TYR A 17 -4.98 2.03 15.66
N ARG A 18 -5.84 2.80 14.97
CA ARG A 18 -6.09 4.21 15.28
C ARG A 18 -6.68 4.40 16.68
N GLY A 19 -7.62 3.54 17.07
CA GLY A 19 -8.25 3.56 18.39
C GLY A 19 -7.27 3.32 19.53
N ASN A 20 -6.19 2.59 19.26
CA ASN A 20 -5.08 2.35 20.21
C ASN A 20 -4.00 3.46 20.16
N GLY A 21 -4.20 4.53 19.38
CA GLY A 21 -3.22 5.62 19.22
C GLY A 21 -1.98 5.26 18.41
N GLN A 22 -2.00 4.14 17.67
CA GLN A 22 -0.86 3.68 16.89
C GLN A 22 -0.67 4.50 15.61
N LYS A 23 0.58 4.81 15.29
CA LYS A 23 0.98 5.44 14.03
C LYS A 23 0.96 4.41 12.90
N ILE A 24 0.28 4.77 11.80
CA ILE A 24 0.16 3.90 10.63
C ILE A 24 1.00 4.49 9.49
N GLY A 25 2.01 3.74 9.07
CA GLY A 25 2.81 4.04 7.89
C GLY A 25 2.11 3.53 6.64
N PHE A 26 2.27 4.24 5.52
CA PHE A 26 1.66 3.85 4.25
C PHE A 26 2.64 3.97 3.10
N VAL A 27 2.77 2.89 2.32
CA VAL A 27 3.59 2.84 1.11
C VAL A 27 2.68 2.49 -0.09
N PRO A 28 2.24 3.48 -0.88
CA PRO A 28 1.45 3.20 -2.07
C PRO A 28 2.33 2.66 -3.20
N THR A 29 1.94 1.54 -3.82
CA THR A 29 2.61 0.98 -5.00
C THR A 29 1.60 0.55 -6.05
N MET A 30 2.09 0.35 -7.29
CA MET A 30 1.32 -0.27 -8.36
C MET A 30 1.62 -1.77 -8.51
N GLY A 31 2.42 -2.37 -7.61
CA GLY A 31 2.88 -3.75 -7.76
C GLY A 31 4.30 -3.83 -8.32
N ALA A 32 4.62 -4.93 -9.01
CA ALA A 32 5.94 -5.21 -9.58
C ALA A 32 7.09 -4.84 -8.61
N LEU A 33 6.99 -5.35 -7.38
CA LEU A 33 7.86 -4.92 -6.27
C LEU A 33 9.33 -5.28 -6.51
N HIS A 34 10.21 -4.44 -5.98
CA HIS A 34 11.67 -4.57 -6.08
C HIS A 34 12.31 -3.87 -4.87
N GLU A 35 13.63 -3.93 -4.72
CA GLU A 35 14.36 -3.44 -3.54
C GLU A 35 14.04 -1.99 -3.16
N GLY A 36 13.85 -1.10 -4.14
CA GLY A 36 13.38 0.27 -3.87
C GLY A 36 12.03 0.36 -3.13
N HIS A 37 11.10 -0.56 -3.37
CA HIS A 37 9.85 -0.61 -2.61
C HIS A 37 10.07 -1.14 -1.19
N ILE A 38 10.95 -2.13 -1.04
CA ILE A 38 11.30 -2.70 0.27
C ILE A 38 11.98 -1.66 1.15
N SER A 39 12.87 -0.84 0.60
CA SER A 39 13.53 0.24 1.36
C SER A 39 12.52 1.25 1.91
N LEU A 40 11.48 1.60 1.14
CA LEU A 40 10.39 2.46 1.61
C LEU A 40 9.57 1.82 2.74
N ILE A 41 9.30 0.50 2.65
CA ILE A 41 8.62 -0.24 3.72
C ILE A 41 9.48 -0.24 4.99
N GLU A 42 10.78 -0.49 4.87
CA GLU A 42 11.70 -0.47 6.02
C GLU A 42 11.79 0.92 6.66
N GLN A 43 11.80 1.99 5.87
CA GLN A 43 11.73 3.36 6.39
C GLN A 43 10.38 3.64 7.09
N ALA A 44 9.27 3.17 6.53
CA ALA A 44 7.96 3.30 7.16
C ALA A 44 7.89 2.56 8.51
N ARG A 45 8.54 1.39 8.63
CA ARG A 45 8.63 0.60 9.88
C ARG A 45 9.40 1.32 10.98
N GLN A 46 10.34 2.19 10.64
CA GLN A 46 11.11 2.96 11.64
C GLN A 46 10.30 4.11 12.26
N SER A 47 9.24 4.57 11.60
CA SER A 47 8.47 5.76 11.98
C SER A 47 7.03 5.47 12.38
N SER A 48 6.61 4.21 12.32
CA SER A 48 5.20 3.78 12.49
C SER A 48 5.10 2.45 13.24
N ASP A 49 4.02 2.26 13.99
CA ASP A 49 3.75 1.02 14.73
C ASP A 49 3.15 -0.07 13.83
N PHE A 50 2.45 0.35 12.76
CA PHE A 50 1.86 -0.55 11.78
C PHE A 50 2.09 -0.01 10.37
N VAL A 51 2.56 -0.85 9.45
CA VAL A 51 2.81 -0.45 8.05
C VAL A 51 1.79 -1.11 7.13
N THR A 52 1.19 -0.28 6.28
CA THR A 52 0.33 -0.72 5.19
C THR A 52 1.02 -0.44 3.86
N ALA A 53 0.83 -1.32 2.89
CA ALA A 53 1.20 -1.08 1.52
C ALA A 53 0.00 -1.40 0.63
N SER A 54 -0.22 -0.60 -0.41
CA SER A 54 -1.23 -0.90 -1.43
C SER A 54 -0.56 -1.41 -2.68
N ILE A 55 -1.17 -2.39 -3.33
CA ILE A 55 -0.86 -2.77 -4.71
C ILE A 55 -2.10 -2.44 -5.54
N PHE A 56 -2.02 -1.37 -6.33
CA PHE A 56 -3.11 -0.96 -7.20
C PHE A 56 -2.55 -0.31 -8.47
N VAL A 57 -2.61 -1.02 -9.59
CA VAL A 57 -2.28 -0.46 -10.90
C VAL A 57 -3.42 0.51 -11.26
N ASN A 58 -3.17 1.81 -11.12
CA ASN A 58 -4.19 2.83 -11.30
C ASN A 58 -4.34 3.20 -12.79
N PRO A 59 -5.44 2.85 -13.49
CA PRO A 59 -5.57 3.09 -14.92
C PRO A 59 -5.52 4.58 -15.29
N THR A 60 -5.89 5.47 -14.38
CA THR A 60 -5.90 6.92 -14.63
C THR A 60 -4.51 7.54 -14.70
N GLN A 61 -3.46 6.80 -14.32
CA GLN A 61 -2.06 7.24 -14.34
C GLN A 61 -1.33 6.82 -15.62
N PHE A 62 -2.02 6.17 -16.57
CA PHE A 62 -1.42 5.73 -17.84
C PHE A 62 -1.84 6.64 -18.99
N ASN A 63 -0.87 6.99 -19.84
CA ASN A 63 -1.10 7.82 -21.02
C ASN A 63 -1.83 7.07 -22.15
N SER A 64 -1.67 5.74 -22.20
CA SER A 64 -2.32 4.89 -23.18
C SER A 64 -2.85 3.60 -22.55
N SER A 65 -3.89 3.04 -23.17
CA SER A 65 -4.43 1.73 -22.78
C SER A 65 -3.46 0.58 -23.04
N GLU A 66 -2.50 0.77 -23.95
CA GLU A 66 -1.48 -0.23 -24.27
C GLU A 66 -0.44 -0.32 -23.16
N ASP A 67 0.01 0.83 -22.64
CA ASP A 67 0.95 0.89 -21.51
C ASP A 67 0.35 0.23 -20.26
N PHE A 68 -0.94 0.49 -19.99
CA PHE A 68 -1.66 -0.14 -18.89
C PHE A 68 -1.72 -1.68 -19.02
N LYS A 69 -2.02 -2.19 -20.22
CA LYS A 69 -2.09 -3.65 -20.48
C LYS A 69 -0.74 -4.35 -20.37
N LYS A 70 0.36 -3.65 -20.63
CA LYS A 70 1.73 -4.18 -20.55
C LYS A 70 2.33 -4.06 -19.15
N TYR A 71 1.64 -3.42 -18.22
CA TYR A 71 2.16 -3.24 -16.88
C TYR A 71 2.30 -4.60 -16.16
N PRO A 72 3.49 -4.92 -15.62
CA PRO A 72 3.78 -6.22 -15.00
C PRO A 72 3.01 -6.49 -13.71
#